data_AF-A0A0C1ZMG7-F1
#
_entry.id   AF-A0A0C1ZMG7-F1
#
_cell.length_a   1.000
_cell.length_b   1.000
_cell.length_c   1.000
_cell.angle_alpha   90.00
_cell.angle_beta   90.00
_cell.angle_gamma   90.00
#
_symmetry.space_group_name_H-M   'P 1'
#
loop_
_entity.id
_entity.type
_entity.pdbx_description
1 polymer ?
#
loop_
_entity_poly.entity_id
_entity_poly.type
_entity_poly.pdbx_seq_one_letter_code
_entity_poly.pdbx_strand_id
1 'polypeptide(L)' 'MEGSEFEIIDVGSLNGTYVNREPVDAQALASGDEIQLGKYRLVFWTA' A
#
# COMPACT_ATOMS: atom_id res chain seq x y z
N MET A 1 20.06 10.97 5.98
CA MET A 1 18.95 11.21 5.04
C MET A 1 17.84 10.28 5.49
N GLU A 2 16.98 10.73 6.39
CA GLU A 2 15.79 9.96 6.79
C GLU A 2 14.59 10.77 6.32
N GLY A 3 14.20 10.55 5.05
CA GLY A 3 12.82 10.80 4.67
C GLY A 3 12.02 9.69 5.34
N SER A 4 10.94 10.04 6.03
CA SER A 4 10.02 9.04 6.59
C SER A 4 9.48 8.18 5.46
N GLU A 5 10.06 6.99 5.29
CA GLU A 5 9.62 6.00 4.31
C GLU A 5 8.30 5.40 4.83
N PHE A 6 7.28 5.40 3.99
CA PHE A 6 5.98 4.84 4.34
C PHE A 6 5.95 3.38 3.90
N GLU A 7 5.43 2.51 4.76
CA GLU A 7 5.27 1.08 4.47
C GLU A 7 3.82 0.69 4.68
N ILE A 8 3.30 -0.17 3.80
CA ILE A 8 2.04 -0.87 4.01
C ILE A 8 2.33 -2.31 4.44
N ILE A 9 1.62 -2.79 5.45
CA ILE A 9 1.74 -4.15 5.98
C ILE A 9 0.33 -4.73 6.08
N ASP A 10 0.09 -5.88 5.44
CA ASP A 10 -1.13 -6.64 5.63
C ASP A 10 -1.04 -7.46 6.92
N VAL A 11 -1.98 -7.25 7.84
CA VAL A 11 -2.02 -7.90 9.15
C VAL A 11 -3.04 -9.03 9.24
N GLY A 12 -3.50 -9.53 8.09
CA GLY A 12 -4.49 -10.61 7.99
C GLY A 12 -5.84 -10.12 7.47
N SER A 13 -5.82 -9.26 6.46
CA SER A 13 -7.03 -8.80 5.79
C SER A 13 -7.77 -9.98 5.11
N LEU A 14 -9.10 -9.95 5.16
CA LEU A 14 -9.94 -11.06 4.67
C LEU A 14 -9.74 -11.36 3.16
N ASN A 15 -9.42 -10.35 2.36
CA ASN A 15 -9.32 -10.45 0.90
C ASN A 15 -7.90 -10.15 0.37
N GLY A 16 -6.92 -9.96 1.25
CA GLY A 16 -5.58 -9.48 0.92
C GLY A 16 -5.52 -7.96 0.69
N THR A 17 -4.30 -7.44 0.79
CA THR A 17 -3.91 -6.09 0.41
C THR A 17 -3.17 -6.12 -0.91
N TYR A 18 -3.43 -5.14 -1.80
CA TYR A 18 -2.75 -5.05 -3.09
C TYR A 18 -2.17 -3.66 -3.29
N VAL A 19 -0.99 -3.60 -3.91
CA VAL A 19 -0.38 -2.37 -4.40
C VAL A 19 -0.16 -2.52 -5.90
N ASN A 20 -0.63 -1.56 -6.69
CA ASN A 20 -0.52 -1.59 -8.16
C ASN A 20 -1.01 -2.91 -8.80
N ARG A 21 -2.08 -3.48 -8.23
CA ARG A 21 -2.72 -4.76 -8.60
C ARG A 21 -1.91 -6.02 -8.30
N GLU A 22 -0.83 -5.90 -7.53
CA GLU A 22 -0.05 -7.03 -7.04
C GLU A 22 -0.35 -7.26 -5.55
N PRO A 23 -0.60 -8.51 -5.11
CA PRO A 23 -0.84 -8.81 -3.70
C PRO A 23 0.46 -8.65 -2.90
N VAL A 24 0.37 -8.07 -1.70
CA VAL A 24 1.54 -7.78 -0.85
C VAL A 24 1.27 -8.13 0.61
N ASP A 25 2.29 -8.68 1.28
CA ASP A 25 2.31 -8.82 2.74
C ASP A 25 2.93 -7.57 3.40
N ALA A 26 4.00 -7.03 2.80
CA ALA A 26 4.62 -5.77 3.17
C ALA A 26 5.28 -5.11 1.95
N GLN A 27 5.16 -3.78 1.82
CA GLN A 27 5.79 -3.02 0.74
C GLN A 27 6.01 -1.55 1.12
N ALA A 28 7.18 -1.01 0.79
CA ALA A 28 7.44 0.44 0.82
C ALA A 28 6.59 1.16 -0.24
N LEU A 29 5.93 2.25 0.15
CA LEU A 29 5.04 3.02 -0.71
C LEU A 29 5.76 4.20 -1.36
N ALA A 30 5.55 4.35 -2.66
CA ALA A 30 5.93 5.53 -3.42
C ALA A 30 4.70 6.42 -3.71
N SER A 31 4.93 7.74 -3.78
CA SER A 31 3.89 8.69 -4.18
C SER A 31 3.28 8.29 -5.53
N GLY A 32 1.96 8.15 -5.58
CA GLY A 32 1.19 7.70 -6.74
C GLY A 32 0.77 6.22 -6.71
N ASP A 33 1.25 5.42 -5.76
CA ASP A 33 0.85 4.00 -5.67
C ASP A 33 -0.65 3.82 -5.45
N GLU A 34 -1.26 2.92 -6.23
CA GLU A 34 -2.66 2.50 -6.04
C GLU A 34 -2.73 1.37 -5.03
N ILE A 35 -3.44 1.60 -3.92
CA ILE A 35 -3.66 0.61 -2.88
C ILE A 35 -5.10 0.10 -2.99
N GLN A 36 -5.28 -1.22 -3.03
CA GLN A 36 -6.59 -1.86 -3.02
C GLN A 36 -6.84 -2.60 -1.70
N LEU A 37 -7.97 -2.28 -1.07
CA LEU A 37 -8.47 -2.91 0.14
C LEU A 37 -9.90 -3.42 -0.10
N GLY A 38 -10.02 -4.72 -0.39
CA GLY A 38 -11.29 -5.30 -0.84
C GLY A 38 -11.82 -4.58 -2.10
N LYS A 39 -12.97 -3.91 -2.01
CA LYS A 39 -13.58 -3.15 -3.12
C LYS A 39 -13.10 -1.70 -3.23
N TYR A 40 -12.34 -1.21 -2.27
CA TYR A 40 -11.90 0.18 -2.20
C TYR A 40 -10.54 0.33 -2.88
N ARG A 41 -10.36 1.44 -3.59
CA ARG A 41 -9.10 1.86 -4.19
C ARG A 41 -8.70 3.23 -3.64
N LEU A 42 -7.47 3.34 -3.18
CA LEU A 42 -6.85 4.55 -2.66
C LEU A 42 -5.60 4.85 -3.49
N VAL A 43 -5.23 6.13 -3.58
CA VAL A 43 -3.94 6.53 -4.16
C VAL A 43 -3.14 7.18 -3.05
N PHE A 44 -1.93 6.68 -2.82
CA PHE A 44 -1.01 7.22 -1.83
C PHE A 44 -0.31 8.46 -2.38
N TRP A 45 -0.24 9.53 -1.59
CA TRP A 45 0.50 10.74 -1.93
C TRP A 45 1.35 11.18 -0.74
N THR A 46 2.62 11.47 -1.00
CA THR A 46 3.54 12.08 -0.02
C THR A 46 4.03 13.44 -0.53
N ALA A 47 4.34 14.34 0.42
CA ALA A 47 4.86 15.69 0.19
C ALA A 47 6.38 15.69 -0.10
#